data_AF-A0A2M8HNE5-F1
#
_entry.id   AF-A0A2M8HNE5-F1
#
_cell.length_a   1.000
_cell.length_b   1.000
_cell.length_c   1.000
_cell.angle_alpha   90.00
_cell.angle_beta   90.00
_cell.angle_gamma   90.00
#
_symmetry.space_group_name_H-M   'P 1'
#
loop_
_entity.id
_entity.type
_entity.pdbx_description
1 polymer ?
#
loop_
_entity_poly.entity_id
_entity_poly.type
_entity_poly.pdbx_seq_one_letter_code
_entity_poly.pdbx_strand_id
1 'polypeptide(L)'
;MKFTLRNLRNWDSIVFEKANRFHSKFRVYPNILQASSVTFHQIDMIANFLGRDKLQNEQGIKSYPITENGSLVSLGCFCSEEFEIDFAVDDNLQLNKFQLIFDDNPEWGDVERHEDLPIGELVCI
;
A
#
# COMPACT_ATOMS: atom_id res chain seq x y z
N MET A 1 -12.96 1.73 -10.12
CA MET A 1 -13.27 0.44 -10.82
C MET A 1 -12.82 -0.72 -9.95
N LYS A 2 -13.65 -1.75 -9.71
CA LYS A 2 -13.33 -2.86 -8.78
C LYS A 2 -12.66 -4.04 -9.50
N PHE A 3 -11.66 -4.63 -8.86
CA PHE A 3 -10.84 -5.71 -9.36
C PHE A 3 -10.67 -6.82 -8.32
N THR A 4 -10.13 -7.97 -8.74
CA THR A 4 -9.89 -9.12 -7.87
C THR A 4 -8.44 -9.57 -7.97
N LEU A 5 -7.79 -9.74 -6.82
CA LEU A 5 -6.49 -10.38 -6.65
C LEU A 5 -6.69 -11.90 -6.63
N ARG A 6 -6.55 -12.53 -7.79
CA ARG A 6 -6.69 -14.00 -7.91
C ARG A 6 -5.50 -14.76 -7.34
N ASN A 7 -4.34 -14.12 -7.35
CA ASN A 7 -3.11 -14.64 -6.78
C ASN A 7 -2.39 -13.45 -6.16
N LEU A 8 -2.06 -13.56 -4.88
CA LEU A 8 -1.40 -12.49 -4.16
C LEU A 8 0.11 -12.47 -4.44
N ARG A 9 0.72 -13.55 -4.96
CA ARG A 9 2.15 -13.57 -5.29
C ARG A 9 2.53 -12.66 -6.45
N ASN A 10 1.58 -12.32 -7.31
CA ASN A 10 1.77 -11.43 -8.46
C ASN A 10 0.90 -10.17 -8.32
N TRP A 11 0.63 -9.75 -7.09
CA TRP A 11 -0.21 -8.58 -6.80
C TRP A 11 0.33 -7.32 -7.52
N ASP A 12 1.65 -7.13 -7.54
CA ASP A 12 2.35 -6.00 -8.15
C ASP A 12 2.06 -5.91 -9.65
N SER A 13 2.14 -7.06 -10.33
CA SER A 13 1.90 -7.20 -11.75
C SER A 13 0.41 -6.99 -12.08
N ILE A 14 -0.49 -7.47 -11.22
CA ILE A 14 -1.93 -7.25 -11.36
C ILE A 14 -2.24 -5.75 -11.21
N VAL A 15 -1.70 -5.09 -10.20
CA VAL A 15 -1.90 -3.64 -9.97
C VAL A 15 -1.38 -2.85 -11.16
N PHE A 16 -0.16 -3.13 -11.64
CA PHE A 16 0.42 -2.48 -12.82
C PHE A 16 -0.45 -2.66 -14.08
N GLU A 17 -0.90 -3.88 -14.37
CA GLU A 17 -1.77 -4.16 -15.51
C GLU A 17 -3.11 -3.40 -15.40
N LYS A 18 -3.69 -3.34 -14.20
CA LYS A 18 -4.98 -2.67 -13.99
C LYS A 18 -4.85 -1.14 -14.02
N ALA A 19 -3.74 -0.58 -13.55
CA ALA A 19 -3.43 0.84 -13.64
C ALA A 19 -3.27 1.29 -15.10
N ASN A 20 -2.55 0.52 -15.91
CA ASN A 20 -2.43 0.76 -17.36
C ASN A 20 -3.78 0.66 -18.08
N ARG A 21 -4.62 -0.31 -17.70
CA ARG A 21 -5.98 -0.41 -18.23
C ARG A 21 -6.85 0.79 -17.80
N PHE A 22 -6.69 1.28 -16.58
CA PHE A 22 -7.35 2.48 -16.08
C PHE A 22 -6.94 3.70 -16.91
N HIS A 23 -5.64 3.91 -17.11
CA HIS A 23 -5.09 4.97 -17.95
C HIS A 23 -5.55 4.89 -19.40
N SER A 24 -5.57 3.69 -19.99
CA SER A 24 -6.08 3.49 -21.36
C SER A 24 -7.54 3.93 -21.51
N LYS A 25 -8.34 3.79 -20.45
CA LYS A 25 -9.77 4.14 -20.43
C LYS A 25 -10.03 5.62 -20.08
N PHE A 26 -9.34 6.15 -19.08
CA PHE A 26 -9.62 7.47 -18.51
C PHE A 26 -8.58 8.54 -18.88
N ARG A 27 -7.49 8.16 -19.53
CA ARG A 27 -6.35 9.04 -19.90
C ARG A 27 -5.65 9.70 -18.70
N VAL A 28 -5.85 9.15 -17.50
CA VAL A 28 -5.12 9.48 -16.28
C VAL A 28 -4.73 8.18 -15.56
N TYR A 29 -3.56 8.14 -14.93
CA TYR A 29 -3.21 7.02 -14.05
C TYR A 29 -3.99 7.15 -12.74
N PRO A 30 -4.42 6.04 -12.11
CA PRO A 30 -4.97 6.10 -10.77
C PRO A 30 -3.87 6.47 -9.79
N ASN A 31 -4.21 7.21 -8.74
CA ASN A 31 -3.29 7.55 -7.65
C ASN A 31 -3.69 6.90 -6.33
N ILE A 32 -4.83 6.19 -6.26
CA ILE A 32 -5.27 5.49 -5.05
C ILE A 32 -5.69 4.06 -5.37
N LEU A 33 -5.21 3.12 -4.55
CA LEU A 33 -5.69 1.75 -4.45
C LEU A 33 -6.41 1.58 -3.12
N GLN A 34 -7.71 1.31 -3.20
CA GLN A 34 -8.52 0.97 -2.05
C GLN A 34 -8.70 -0.54 -1.89
N ALA A 35 -8.48 -1.07 -0.69
CA ALA A 35 -8.77 -2.47 -0.35
C ALA A 35 -9.14 -2.62 1.13
N SER A 36 -9.69 -3.77 1.52
CA SER A 36 -9.91 -4.08 2.95
C SER A 36 -8.58 -4.20 3.70
N SER A 37 -8.56 -3.90 5.00
CA SER A 37 -7.40 -4.08 5.89
C SER A 37 -6.78 -5.48 5.78
N VAL A 38 -7.61 -6.53 5.76
CA VAL A 38 -7.15 -7.94 5.64
C VAL A 38 -6.41 -8.18 4.32
N THR A 39 -6.93 -7.65 3.21
CA THR A 39 -6.28 -7.77 1.89
C THR A 39 -4.96 -7.02 1.87
N PHE A 40 -4.88 -5.82 2.47
CA PHE A 40 -3.62 -5.10 2.60
C PHE A 40 -2.61 -5.87 3.44
N HIS A 41 -3.01 -6.38 4.59
CA HIS A 41 -2.11 -7.16 5.45
C HIS A 41 -1.52 -8.36 4.70
N GLN A 42 -2.32 -9.03 3.86
CA GLN A 42 -1.84 -10.11 3.00
C GLN A 42 -0.83 -9.63 1.94
N ILE A 43 -1.08 -8.47 1.32
CA ILE A 43 -0.16 -7.86 0.36
C ILE A 43 1.14 -7.47 1.07
N ASP A 44 1.07 -6.79 2.21
CA ASP A 44 2.21 -6.38 3.03
C ASP A 44 3.08 -7.58 3.40
N MET A 45 2.47 -8.64 3.95
CA MET A 45 3.22 -9.86 4.26
C MET A 45 3.93 -10.40 3.01
N ILE A 46 3.21 -10.58 1.91
CA ILE A 46 3.77 -11.18 0.70
C ILE A 46 4.85 -10.30 0.09
N ALA A 47 4.68 -8.99 0.10
CA ALA A 47 5.68 -8.03 -0.35
C ALA A 47 6.95 -8.13 0.50
N ASN A 48 6.83 -8.19 1.83
CA ASN A 48 7.97 -8.38 2.71
C ASN A 48 8.67 -9.74 2.49
N PHE A 49 7.94 -10.80 2.14
CA PHE A 49 8.52 -12.13 1.90
C PHE A 49 9.09 -12.33 0.48
N LEU A 50 8.51 -11.72 -0.55
CA LEU A 50 8.83 -12.00 -1.97
C LEU A 50 9.44 -10.82 -2.74
N GLY A 51 9.27 -9.57 -2.29
CA GLY A 51 9.47 -8.37 -3.09
C GLY A 51 10.57 -7.43 -2.59
N ARG A 52 11.83 -7.87 -2.63
CA ARG A 52 13.00 -7.11 -2.09
C ARG A 52 13.33 -5.80 -2.83
N ASP A 53 12.75 -5.55 -4.01
CA ASP A 53 13.32 -4.56 -4.95
C ASP A 53 12.34 -3.43 -5.34
N LYS A 54 11.05 -3.54 -5.00
CA LYS A 54 9.97 -2.68 -5.51
C LYS A 54 9.16 -1.93 -4.45
N LEU A 55 9.56 -1.99 -3.17
CA LEU A 55 8.78 -1.45 -2.05
C LEU A 55 9.42 -0.17 -1.54
N GLN A 56 8.58 0.83 -1.29
CA GLN A 56 8.95 2.01 -0.50
C GLN A 56 8.09 2.01 0.77
N ASN A 57 8.70 2.38 1.90
CA ASN A 57 7.96 2.62 3.12
C ASN A 57 7.17 3.94 3.02
N GLU A 58 6.36 4.27 4.04
CA GLU A 58 5.62 5.54 4.14
C GLU A 58 6.49 6.81 4.05
N GLN A 59 7.82 6.67 4.11
CA GLN A 59 8.81 7.75 3.99
C GLN A 59 9.49 7.78 2.61
N GLY A 60 9.06 6.97 1.64
CA GLY A 60 9.62 6.93 0.28
C GLY A 60 10.99 6.24 0.17
N ILE A 61 11.44 5.54 1.22
CA ILE A 61 12.75 4.87 1.24
C ILE A 61 12.58 3.44 0.73
N LYS A 62 13.43 3.02 -0.23
CA LYS A 62 13.56 1.62 -0.65
C LYS A 62 14.02 0.77 0.54
N SER A 63 13.09 0.19 1.29
CA SER A 63 13.41 -0.60 2.47
C SER A 63 13.65 -2.06 2.10
N TYR A 64 14.77 -2.61 2.56
CA TYR A 64 14.92 -4.06 2.67
C TYR A 64 13.89 -4.60 3.69
N PRO A 65 13.21 -5.72 3.42
CA PRO A 65 11.93 -6.04 4.08
C PRO A 65 12.04 -6.61 5.50
N ILE A 66 13.13 -6.33 6.18
CA ILE A 66 13.30 -6.62 7.60
C ILE A 66 14.11 -5.43 8.12
N THR A 67 13.50 -4.59 8.96
CA THR A 67 14.27 -3.60 9.73
C THR A 67 15.39 -4.32 10.49
N GLU A 68 16.46 -3.63 10.90
CA GLU A 68 17.55 -4.26 11.69
C GLU A 68 17.04 -5.06 12.91
N ASN A 69 15.80 -4.81 13.33
CA ASN A 69 15.09 -5.43 14.45
C ASN A 69 14.13 -6.58 14.07
N GLY A 70 14.09 -7.06 12.83
CA GLY A 70 13.20 -8.19 12.48
C GLY A 70 11.75 -7.80 12.12
N SER A 71 11.41 -6.51 12.08
CA SER A 71 10.03 -6.06 11.91
C SER A 71 9.65 -5.88 10.44
N LEU A 72 8.42 -6.28 10.09
CA LEU A 72 7.81 -6.09 8.77
C LEU A 72 7.62 -4.58 8.49
N VAL A 73 7.85 -4.18 7.25
CA VAL A 73 7.61 -2.80 6.80
C VAL A 73 6.21 -2.74 6.18
N SER A 74 5.36 -1.83 6.64
CA SER A 74 4.06 -1.61 6.00
C SER A 74 4.24 -0.85 4.68
N LEU A 75 3.49 -1.23 3.66
CA LEU A 75 3.57 -0.57 2.37
C LEU A 75 2.75 0.72 2.37
N GLY A 76 3.40 1.84 2.07
CA GLY A 76 2.70 3.12 1.89
C GLY A 76 2.10 3.27 0.49
N CYS A 77 2.85 2.86 -0.54
CA CYS A 77 2.45 3.03 -1.92
C CYS A 77 3.04 1.95 -2.86
N PHE A 78 2.46 1.87 -4.05
CA PHE A 78 3.00 1.13 -5.18
C PHE A 78 3.66 2.10 -6.17
N CYS A 79 4.96 1.95 -6.40
CA CYS A 79 5.70 2.77 -7.35
C CYS A 79 6.03 2.00 -8.64
N SER A 80 5.89 2.67 -9.77
CA SER A 80 6.42 2.24 -11.07
C SER A 80 7.25 3.37 -11.69
N GLU A 81 7.84 3.15 -12.87
CA GLU A 81 8.54 4.21 -13.60
C GLU A 81 7.61 5.32 -14.11
N GLU A 82 6.31 5.02 -14.26
CA GLU A 82 5.33 5.91 -14.91
C GLU A 82 4.35 6.57 -13.95
N PHE A 83 4.10 5.95 -12.80
CA PHE A 83 3.08 6.39 -11.84
C PHE A 83 3.31 5.81 -10.44
N GLU A 84 2.68 6.45 -9.47
CA GLU A 84 2.63 6.05 -8.07
C GLU A 84 1.16 5.91 -7.62
N ILE A 85 0.90 4.95 -6.73
CA ILE A 85 -0.44 4.67 -6.21
C ILE A 85 -0.38 4.51 -4.70
N ASP A 86 -1.04 5.41 -3.98
CA ASP A 86 -1.18 5.35 -2.52
C ASP A 86 -2.19 4.29 -2.10
N PHE A 87 -1.95 3.69 -0.93
CA PHE A 87 -2.83 2.68 -0.35
C PHE A 87 -3.83 3.29 0.63
N ALA A 88 -5.10 2.94 0.45
CA ALA A 88 -6.20 3.44 1.26
C ALA A 88 -7.08 2.27 1.76
N VAL A 89 -7.36 2.21 3.05
CA VAL A 89 -8.17 1.14 3.64
C VAL A 89 -9.66 1.44 3.53
N ASP A 90 -10.45 0.48 3.03
CA ASP A 90 -11.91 0.46 3.11
C ASP A 90 -12.40 -0.96 3.43
N ASP A 91 -12.77 -1.19 4.69
CA ASP A 91 -13.23 -2.49 5.18
C ASP A 91 -14.63 -2.88 4.68
N ASN A 92 -15.33 -2.00 3.95
CA ASN A 92 -16.55 -2.36 3.24
C ASN A 92 -16.26 -3.11 1.92
N LEU A 93 -14.99 -3.13 1.47
CA LEU A 93 -14.58 -3.94 0.34
C LEU A 93 -14.45 -5.41 0.72
N GLN A 94 -14.86 -6.27 -0.21
CA GLN A 94 -14.74 -7.71 -0.03
C GLN A 94 -13.26 -8.14 -0.08
N LEU A 95 -12.96 -9.22 0.65
CA LEU A 95 -11.63 -9.84 0.66
C LEU A 95 -11.12 -10.13 -0.77
N ASN A 96 -9.82 -9.94 -0.97
CA ASN A 96 -9.12 -10.10 -2.24
C ASN A 96 -9.66 -9.20 -3.36
N LYS A 97 -10.41 -8.15 -3.04
CA LYS A 97 -10.81 -7.12 -3.99
C LYS A 97 -10.13 -5.81 -3.68
N PHE A 98 -9.87 -5.06 -4.73
CA PHE A 98 -9.38 -3.70 -4.64
C PHE A 98 -10.08 -2.81 -5.66
N GLN A 99 -9.97 -1.52 -5.47
CA GLN A 99 -10.47 -0.51 -6.38
C GLN A 99 -9.38 0.49 -6.71
N LEU A 100 -9.26 0.83 -8.00
CA LEU A 100 -8.42 1.94 -8.44
C LEU A 100 -9.27 3.19 -8.60
N ILE A 101 -8.74 4.30 -8.10
CA ILE A 101 -9.34 5.62 -8.06
C ILE A 101 -8.31 6.64 -8.52
N PHE A 102 -8.79 7.66 -9.24
CA PHE A 102 -8.08 8.91 -9.42
C PHE A 102 -8.83 9.97 -8.65
N ASP A 103 -8.15 10.65 -7.73
CA ASP A 103 -8.67 11.74 -6.93
C ASP A 103 -7.62 12.86 -6.91
N ASP A 104 -7.97 14.03 -7.44
CA ASP A 104 -7.05 15.17 -7.53
C ASP A 104 -6.87 15.91 -6.20
N ASN A 105 -7.77 15.69 -5.23
CA ASN A 105 -7.70 16.27 -3.90
C ASN A 105 -8.18 15.26 -2.84
N PRO A 106 -7.39 14.20 -2.60
CA PRO A 106 -7.81 13.14 -1.69
C PRO A 106 -7.85 13.62 -0.24
N GLU A 107 -9.00 13.44 0.39
CA GLU A 107 -9.18 13.66 1.83
C GLU A 107 -8.76 12.41 2.59
N TRP A 108 -7.48 12.36 2.96
CA TRP A 108 -6.98 11.38 3.91
C TRP A 108 -7.41 11.84 5.29
N GLY A 109 -8.36 11.13 5.92
CA GLY A 109 -8.87 11.50 7.24
C GLY A 109 -7.71 11.84 8.18
N ASP A 110 -7.82 12.97 8.90
CA ASP A 110 -6.75 13.47 9.76
C ASP A 110 -6.30 12.37 10.72
N VAL A 111 -5.15 11.76 10.43
CA VAL A 111 -4.43 11.03 11.44
C VAL A 111 -3.85 12.15 12.30
N GLU A 112 -4.49 12.46 13.42
CA GLU A 112 -3.82 13.19 14.50
C GLU A 112 -2.56 12.36 14.82
N ARG A 113 -1.44 12.72 14.19
CA ARG A 113 -0.13 12.29 14.64
C ARG A 113 -0.05 12.88 16.04
N HIS A 114 -0.19 12.03 17.05
CA HIS A 114 0.34 12.35 18.36
C HIS A 114 1.86 12.46 18.19
N GLU A 115 2.31 13.63 17.73
CA GLU A 115 3.66 14.09 17.96
C GLU A 115 3.88 14.09 19.49
N ASP A 116 5.03 13.57 19.91
CA ASP A 116 5.57 13.61 21.28
C ASP A 116 5.02 12.62 22.32
N LEU A 117 5.23 11.31 22.12
CA LEU A 117 5.62 10.47 23.26
C LEU A 117 7.15 10.40 23.32
N PRO A 118 7.80 10.98 24.35
CA PRO A 118 9.24 10.88 24.48
C PRO A 118 9.65 9.42 24.61
N ILE A 119 10.66 9.02 23.85
CA ILE A 119 11.39 7.75 24.04
C ILE A 119 12.04 7.83 25.43
N GLY A 120 11.36 7.30 26.43
CA GLY A 120 11.81 7.37 27.82
C GLY A 120 11.02 6.43 28.72
N GLU A 121 11.72 5.37 29.14
CA GLU A 121 11.38 4.45 30.24
C GLU A 121 10.56 3.20 29.88
N LEU A 122 11.31 2.16 29.49
CA LEU A 122 11.09 0.81 30.01
C LEU A 122 10.95 0.89 31.54
N VAL A 123 9.73 0.71 32.06
CA VAL A 123 9.52 0.27 33.44
C VAL A 123 9.14 -1.20 33.38
N CYS A 124 10.10 -2.04 33.75
CA CYS A 124 9.84 -3.44 34.09
C CYS A 124 8.84 -3.50 35.25
N ILE A 125 7.79 -4.30 35.10
CA ILE A 125 7.05 -4.89 36.21
C ILE A 125 6.95 -6.39 35.95
#